data_AF-A0A1H6JHB4-F1
#
_entry.id   AF-A0A1H6JHB4-F1
#
_cell.length_a   1.000
_cell.length_b   1.000
_cell.length_c   1.000
_cell.angle_alpha   90.00
_cell.angle_beta   90.00
_cell.angle_gamma   90.00
#
_symmetry.space_group_name_H-M   'P 1'
#
loop_
_entity.id
_entity.type
_entity.pdbx_description
1 polymer ?
#
loop_
_entity_poly.entity_id
_entity_poly.type
_entity_poly.pdbx_seq_one_letter_code
_entity_poly.pdbx_strand_id
1 'polypeptide(L)'
;MTDDSPGFWRRLSRRTKIVIIVDLVVLAVVLGAAVIFLGDPWSKSSTSDAASTTSTTTTAPESPLRTTYGLAWIVAACGGAMTLQDLPNSPLPQAQDYAVCLAPGSGASIVIGTYRNRSELDEDVADLKVAHRMATNTDDHGNAWLVVVEGDSVAPLQPLQRYGFQVQ
;
A
#
# COMPACT_ATOMS: atom_id res chain seq x y z
N MET A 1 -12.01 -51.06 11.15
CA MET A 1 -13.44 -50.93 10.77
C MET A 1 -13.58 -49.65 9.97
N THR A 2 -13.54 -49.79 8.65
CA THR A 2 -13.75 -48.70 7.69
C THR A 2 -15.25 -48.48 7.56
N ASP A 3 -15.71 -47.31 8.00
CA ASP A 3 -17.09 -46.89 7.91
C ASP A 3 -17.38 -46.48 6.46
N ASP A 4 -17.86 -47.44 5.67
CA ASP A 4 -18.28 -47.24 4.29
C ASP A 4 -19.73 -46.74 4.31
N SER A 5 -19.92 -45.43 4.55
CA SER A 5 -21.24 -44.79 4.57
C SER A 5 -21.87 -44.83 3.16
N PRO A 6 -22.95 -45.60 2.94
CA PRO A 6 -23.54 -45.74 1.62
C PRO A 6 -24.54 -44.60 1.36
N GLY A 7 -24.29 -43.80 0.32
CA GLY A 7 -25.36 -43.46 -0.62
C GLY A 7 -25.95 -42.04 -0.63
N PHE A 8 -25.40 -41.05 0.07
CA PHE A 8 -25.85 -39.64 -0.11
C PHE A 8 -25.53 -39.13 -1.53
N TRP A 9 -24.32 -39.40 -2.01
CA TRP A 9 -23.83 -38.92 -3.29
C TRP A 9 -24.50 -39.54 -4.52
N ARG A 10 -25.20 -40.69 -4.42
CA ARG A 10 -25.82 -41.33 -5.59
C ARG A 10 -27.22 -40.81 -5.92
N ARG A 11 -27.90 -40.12 -5.00
CA ARG A 11 -29.26 -39.57 -5.21
C ARG A 11 -29.29 -38.12 -5.73
N LEU A 12 -28.15 -37.44 -5.72
CA LEU A 12 -28.07 -36.02 -6.09
C LEU A 12 -27.83 -35.85 -7.59
N SER A 13 -28.64 -34.99 -8.21
CA SER A 13 -28.45 -34.56 -9.59
C SER A 13 -27.05 -33.97 -9.78
N ARG A 14 -26.46 -34.12 -10.99
CA ARG A 14 -25.13 -33.56 -11.31
C ARG A 14 -25.04 -32.07 -10.96
N ARG A 15 -26.12 -31.31 -11.12
CA ARG A 15 -26.19 -29.89 -10.78
C ARG A 15 -26.11 -29.64 -9.27
N THR A 16 -26.80 -30.43 -8.46
CA THR A 16 -26.79 -30.31 -7.00
C THR A 16 -25.43 -30.66 -6.42
N LYS A 17 -24.71 -31.62 -7.01
CA LYS A 17 -23.33 -31.93 -6.62
C LYS A 17 -22.37 -30.77 -6.84
N ILE A 18 -22.49 -30.09 -7.98
CA ILE A 18 -21.65 -28.94 -8.30
C ILE A 18 -21.91 -27.81 -7.30
N VAL A 19 -23.18 -27.52 -7.00
CA VAL A 19 -23.54 -26.48 -6.02
C VAL A 19 -22.95 -26.80 -4.64
N ILE A 20 -23.06 -28.03 -4.15
CA ILE A 20 -22.49 -28.44 -2.85
C ILE A 20 -20.97 -28.30 -2.82
N ILE A 21 -20.28 -28.66 -3.91
CA ILE A 21 -18.82 -28.54 -3.99
C ILE A 21 -18.40 -27.06 -3.99
N VAL A 22 -19.06 -26.23 -4.79
CA VAL A 22 -18.77 -24.79 -4.85
C VAL A 22 -19.03 -24.14 -3.49
N ASP A 23 -20.14 -24.47 -2.84
CA ASP A 23 -20.50 -23.95 -1.51
C ASP A 23 -19.48 -24.37 -0.44
N LEU A 24 -19.00 -25.62 -0.47
CA LEU A 24 -17.93 -26.09 0.41
C LEU A 24 -16.60 -25.36 0.19
N VAL A 25 -16.25 -25.08 -1.06
CA VAL A 25 -15.02 -24.33 -1.39
C VAL A 25 -15.14 -22.89 -0.89
N VAL A 26 -16.27 -22.23 -1.12
CA VAL A 26 -16.52 -20.87 -0.61
C VAL A 26 -16.48 -20.85 0.92
N LEU A 27 -17.10 -21.82 1.58
CA LEU A 27 -17.07 -21.95 3.03
C LEU A 27 -15.65 -22.14 3.57
N ALA A 28 -14.84 -22.98 2.92
CA ALA A 28 -13.44 -23.20 3.30
C ALA A 28 -12.59 -21.93 3.14
N VAL A 29 -12.82 -21.15 2.07
CA VAL A 29 -12.13 -19.86 1.86
C VAL A 29 -12.54 -18.83 2.92
N VAL A 30 -13.83 -18.75 3.26
CA VAL A 30 -14.34 -17.84 4.30
C VAL A 30 -13.80 -18.23 5.68
N LEU A 31 -13.76 -19.53 6.01
CA LEU A 31 -13.19 -20.02 7.25
C LEU A 31 -11.67 -19.78 7.32
N GLY A 32 -10.96 -19.99 6.21
CA GLY A 32 -9.52 -19.67 6.13
C GLY A 32 -9.23 -18.19 6.36
N ALA A 33 -10.01 -17.31 5.73
CA ALA A 33 -9.89 -15.87 5.96
C ALA A 33 -10.23 -15.50 7.42
N ALA A 34 -11.26 -16.10 8.01
CA ALA A 34 -11.64 -15.83 9.40
C ALA A 34 -10.57 -16.27 10.42
N VAL A 35 -9.89 -17.40 10.21
CA VAL A 35 -8.79 -17.84 11.09
C VAL A 35 -7.59 -16.88 11.01
N ILE A 36 -7.30 -16.32 9.83
CA ILE A 36 -6.23 -15.33 9.67
C ILE A 36 -6.61 -13.99 10.32
N PHE A 37 -7.90 -13.61 10.31
CA PHE A 37 -8.37 -12.34 10.87
C PHE A 37 -8.71 -12.38 12.38
N LEU A 38 -8.95 -13.55 12.99
CA LEU A 38 -9.29 -13.69 14.41
C LEU A 38 -8.25 -14.44 15.27
N GLY A 39 -7.18 -14.96 14.67
CA GLY A 39 -6.20 -15.79 15.37
C GLY A 39 -4.97 -15.01 15.87
N ASP A 40 -5.08 -14.30 16.99
CA ASP A 40 -3.96 -14.25 17.94
C ASP A 40 -4.43 -13.97 19.38
N PRO A 41 -4.76 -15.03 20.13
CA PRO A 41 -4.39 -15.05 21.54
C PRO A 41 -3.84 -16.42 21.95
N TRP A 42 -2.52 -16.48 22.15
CA TRP A 42 -1.78 -17.52 22.87
C TRP A 42 -1.80 -18.95 22.32
N SER A 43 -0.60 -19.44 22.01
CA SER A 43 -0.27 -20.86 22.20
C SER A 43 1.12 -20.99 22.81
N LYS A 44 1.15 -21.62 23.98
CA LYS A 44 2.35 -21.97 24.76
C LYS A 44 3.11 -23.11 24.09
N SER A 45 4.44 -22.99 24.17
CA SER A 45 5.50 -24.01 24.21
C SER A 45 5.26 -25.42 23.67
N SER A 46 6.12 -25.82 22.74
CA SER A 46 6.78 -27.13 22.81
C SER A 46 8.22 -26.97 22.34
N THR A 47 9.16 -27.33 23.23
CA THR A 47 10.58 -27.48 22.95
C THR A 47 10.80 -28.44 21.79
N SER A 48 11.62 -28.03 20.83
CA SER A 48 12.51 -28.91 20.08
C SER A 48 13.71 -28.07 19.65
N ASP A 49 14.84 -28.33 20.31
CA ASP A 49 16.17 -27.89 19.87
C ASP A 49 16.47 -28.55 18.53
N ALA A 50 16.22 -27.81 17.46
CA ALA A 50 16.86 -28.03 16.18
C ALA A 50 17.30 -26.64 15.71
N ALA A 51 18.61 -26.42 15.74
CA ALA A 51 19.27 -25.25 15.22
C ALA A 51 18.79 -24.97 13.79
N SER A 52 17.77 -24.13 13.68
CA SER A 52 17.37 -23.52 12.43
C SER A 52 17.93 -22.12 12.48
N THR A 53 18.99 -21.95 11.70
CA THR A 53 19.57 -20.67 11.32
C THR A 53 18.46 -19.63 11.24
N THR A 54 18.38 -18.75 12.24
CA THR A 54 17.63 -17.50 12.13
C THR A 54 18.34 -16.72 11.05
N SER A 55 17.96 -16.96 9.80
CA SER A 55 18.04 -15.94 8.79
C SER A 55 17.08 -14.87 9.28
N THR A 56 17.61 -13.94 10.06
CA THR A 56 17.01 -12.63 10.25
C THR A 56 16.98 -12.05 8.85
N THR A 57 15.94 -12.37 8.09
CA THR A 57 15.56 -11.56 6.95
C THR A 57 15.08 -10.28 7.60
N THR A 58 16.02 -9.38 7.87
CA THR A 58 15.73 -7.97 8.09
C THR A 58 15.05 -7.54 6.82
N THR A 59 13.73 -7.65 6.78
CA THR A 59 12.91 -6.99 5.77
C THR A 59 13.25 -5.52 5.93
N ALA A 60 13.94 -4.97 4.93
CA ALA A 60 14.13 -3.53 4.86
C ALA A 60 12.75 -2.88 5.01
N PRO A 61 12.64 -1.74 5.71
CA PRO A 61 11.38 -1.01 5.81
C PRO A 61 10.78 -0.86 4.41
N GLU A 62 9.53 -1.29 4.23
CA GLU A 62 8.86 -1.12 2.95
C GLU A 62 8.65 0.38 2.71
N SER A 63 9.19 0.90 1.61
CA SER A 63 9.06 2.31 1.25
C SER A 63 7.58 2.71 1.21
N PRO A 64 7.17 3.83 1.83
CA PRO A 64 5.78 4.28 1.81
C PRO A 64 5.24 4.46 0.37
N LEU A 65 6.12 4.77 -0.59
CA LEU A 65 5.80 4.88 -2.02
C LEU A 65 5.33 3.56 -2.66
N ARG A 66 5.73 2.40 -2.10
CA ARG A 66 5.44 1.07 -2.66
C ARG A 66 4.18 0.41 -2.08
N THR A 67 3.60 1.03 -1.06
CA THR A 67 2.35 0.58 -0.45
C THR A 67 1.16 0.77 -1.39
N THR A 68 0.05 0.07 -1.14
CA THR A 68 -1.18 0.23 -1.95
C THR A 68 -1.73 1.66 -1.90
N TYR A 69 -1.66 2.33 -0.75
CA TYR A 69 -2.11 3.72 -0.61
C TYR A 69 -1.13 4.68 -1.32
N GLY A 70 0.18 4.47 -1.16
CA GLY A 70 1.21 5.25 -1.82
C GLY A 70 1.07 5.21 -3.34
N LEU A 71 0.86 4.02 -3.90
CA LEU A 71 0.58 3.85 -5.33
C LEU A 71 -0.70 4.57 -5.76
N ALA A 72 -1.77 4.52 -4.96
CA ALA A 72 -3.02 5.21 -5.27
C ALA A 72 -2.83 6.74 -5.32
N TRP A 73 -2.03 7.29 -4.41
CA TRP A 73 -1.73 8.72 -4.35
C TRP A 73 -0.81 9.15 -5.49
N ILE A 74 0.22 8.35 -5.80
CA ILE A 74 1.07 8.54 -6.97
C ILE A 74 0.22 8.55 -8.26
N VAL A 75 -0.65 7.56 -8.46
CA VAL A 75 -1.52 7.51 -9.64
C VAL A 75 -2.46 8.71 -9.71
N ALA A 76 -2.93 9.20 -8.57
CA ALA A 76 -3.79 10.38 -8.53
C ALA A 76 -3.04 11.68 -8.91
N ALA A 77 -1.78 11.81 -8.51
CA ALA A 77 -0.93 12.94 -8.89
C ALA A 77 -0.44 12.85 -10.35
N CYS A 78 0.08 11.69 -10.74
CA CYS A 78 0.77 11.48 -12.01
C CYS A 78 -0.14 11.00 -13.15
N GLY A 79 -1.39 10.65 -12.86
CA GLY A 79 -2.30 10.01 -13.83
C GLY A 79 -1.92 8.57 -14.21
N GLY A 80 -0.93 7.97 -13.54
CA GLY A 80 -0.42 6.62 -13.79
C GLY A 80 0.76 6.26 -12.88
N ALA A 81 1.25 5.01 -12.98
CA ALA A 81 2.35 4.50 -12.15
C ALA A 81 3.76 4.76 -12.73
N MET A 82 3.89 5.60 -13.77
CA MET A 82 5.19 5.92 -14.35
C MET A 82 5.90 6.96 -13.49
N THR A 83 6.75 6.48 -12.58
CA THR A 83 7.59 7.32 -11.73
C THR A 83 9.07 6.98 -11.94
N LEU A 84 9.94 7.99 -11.91
CA LEU A 84 11.36 7.78 -11.67
C LEU A 84 11.62 7.82 -10.16
N GLN A 85 12.34 6.83 -9.66
CA GLN A 85 12.81 6.73 -8.27
C GLN A 85 14.35 6.72 -8.28
N ASP A 86 14.98 6.93 -7.12
CA ASP A 86 16.43 6.77 -6.93
C ASP A 86 17.32 7.65 -7.86
N LEU A 87 16.90 8.89 -8.14
CA LEU A 87 17.79 9.83 -8.84
C LEU A 87 19.00 10.19 -7.94
N PRO A 88 20.17 10.52 -8.53
CA PRO A 88 21.38 10.79 -7.76
C PRO A 88 21.30 12.05 -6.88
N ASN A 89 20.37 12.97 -7.15
CA ASN A 89 20.14 14.16 -6.35
C ASN A 89 18.63 14.30 -6.10
N SER A 90 18.20 14.13 -4.85
CA SER A 90 16.80 14.38 -4.49
C SER A 90 16.50 15.87 -4.55
N PRO A 91 15.43 16.31 -5.22
CA PRO A 91 14.90 17.67 -5.08
C PRO A 91 14.30 17.95 -3.69
N LEU A 92 14.13 16.90 -2.86
CA LEU A 92 13.61 16.93 -1.50
C LEU A 92 14.64 16.29 -0.56
N PRO A 93 15.63 17.05 -0.06
CA PRO A 93 16.78 16.51 0.66
C PRO A 93 16.43 15.87 2.00
N GLN A 94 15.33 16.28 2.66
CA GLN A 94 14.89 15.67 3.91
C GLN A 94 13.97 14.46 3.72
N ALA A 95 13.48 14.21 2.50
CA ALA A 95 12.60 13.08 2.24
C ALA A 95 13.31 11.73 2.44
N GLN A 96 12.67 10.80 3.16
CA GLN A 96 13.19 9.44 3.34
C GLN A 96 13.13 8.62 2.04
N ASP A 97 12.12 8.90 1.21
CA ASP A 97 11.92 8.34 -0.12
C ASP A 97 11.23 9.37 -1.00
N TYR A 98 11.56 9.38 -2.28
CA TYR A 98 10.94 10.28 -3.24
C TYR A 98 10.76 9.63 -4.63
N ALA A 99 9.83 10.20 -5.37
CA ALA A 99 9.54 9.85 -6.75
C ALA A 99 9.30 11.12 -7.58
N VAL A 100 9.58 11.03 -8.88
CA VAL A 100 9.31 12.09 -9.84
C VAL A 100 8.45 11.55 -10.97
N CYS A 101 7.46 12.32 -11.39
CA CYS A 101 6.59 11.98 -12.51
C CYS A 101 6.12 13.24 -13.23
N LEU A 102 5.23 13.08 -14.22
CA LEU A 102 4.64 14.19 -14.95
C LEU A 102 3.15 14.29 -14.65
N ALA A 103 2.67 15.52 -14.49
CA ALA A 103 1.26 15.84 -14.38
C ALA A 103 0.50 15.44 -15.66
N PRO A 104 -0.66 14.78 -15.55
CA PRO A 104 -1.46 14.43 -16.71
C PRO A 104 -1.98 15.69 -17.43
N GLY A 105 -1.87 15.71 -18.75
CA GLY A 105 -2.37 16.80 -19.60
C GLY A 105 -1.46 18.03 -19.71
N SER A 106 -0.83 18.47 -18.61
CA SER A 106 0.10 19.62 -18.65
C SER A 106 1.55 19.22 -18.89
N GLY A 107 1.95 18.01 -18.51
CA GLY A 107 3.35 17.56 -18.55
C GLY A 107 4.26 18.27 -17.54
N ALA A 108 3.69 19.02 -16.58
CA ALA A 108 4.47 19.66 -15.51
C ALA A 108 5.16 18.62 -14.64
N SER A 109 6.38 18.90 -14.17
CA SER A 109 7.10 18.01 -13.26
C SER A 109 6.37 17.94 -11.93
N ILE A 110 6.17 16.72 -11.43
CA ILE A 110 5.65 16.44 -10.11
C ILE A 110 6.73 15.70 -9.32
N VAL A 111 7.01 16.18 -8.12
CA VAL A 111 7.88 15.54 -7.15
C VAL A 111 7.05 15.08 -5.96
N ILE A 112 7.20 13.83 -5.56
CA ILE A 112 6.50 13.22 -4.43
C ILE A 112 7.56 12.84 -3.42
N GLY A 113 7.46 13.36 -2.20
CA GLY A 113 8.33 13.03 -1.09
C GLY A 113 7.53 12.45 0.08
N THR A 114 8.15 11.50 0.76
CA THR A 114 7.65 10.95 2.03
C THR A 114 8.67 11.24 3.11
N TYR A 115 8.19 11.48 4.32
CA TYR A 115 8.99 11.94 5.46
C TYR A 115 8.57 11.21 6.71
N ARG A 116 9.49 11.04 7.67
CA ARG A 116 9.17 10.34 8.92
C ARG A 116 8.22 11.15 9.80
N ASN A 117 8.24 12.47 9.64
CA ASN A 117 7.48 13.40 10.46
C ASN A 117 7.23 14.71 9.69
N ARG A 118 6.38 15.57 10.26
CA ARG A 118 6.01 16.84 9.66
C ARG A 118 7.14 17.87 9.65
N SER A 119 8.02 17.87 10.64
CA SER A 119 9.14 18.82 10.72
C SER A 119 10.11 18.68 9.54
N GLU A 120 10.47 17.45 9.15
CA GLU A 120 11.33 17.20 7.99
C GLU A 120 10.69 17.71 6.68
N LEU A 121 9.37 17.52 6.54
CA LEU A 121 8.61 18.05 5.40
C LEU A 121 8.63 19.58 5.39
N ASP A 122 8.40 20.22 6.53
CA ASP A 122 8.31 21.68 6.63
C ASP A 122 9.67 22.35 6.30
N GLU A 123 10.80 21.67 6.58
CA GLU A 123 12.14 22.12 6.16
C GLU A 123 12.26 22.15 4.62
N ASP A 124 11.89 21.07 3.94
CA ASP A 124 11.93 21.03 2.46
C ASP A 124 10.95 22.04 1.84
N VAL A 125 9.77 22.21 2.44
CA VAL A 125 8.78 23.20 1.99
C VAL A 125 9.30 24.64 2.11
N ALA A 126 10.05 24.95 3.16
CA ALA A 126 10.65 26.28 3.33
C ALA A 126 11.66 26.62 2.23
N ASP A 127 12.32 25.61 1.66
CA ASP A 127 13.31 25.76 0.59
C ASP A 127 12.69 25.82 -0.83
N LEU A 128 11.40 25.48 -0.98
CA LEU A 128 10.69 25.58 -2.26
C LEU A 128 10.47 27.06 -2.66
N LYS A 129 11.24 27.53 -3.64
CA LYS A 129 11.11 28.90 -4.17
C LYS A 129 9.86 29.05 -5.05
N VAL A 130 8.95 29.91 -4.61
CA VAL A 130 7.82 30.72 -5.20
C VAL A 130 7.05 30.27 -6.47
N ALA A 131 7.48 29.30 -7.28
CA ALA A 131 6.74 28.84 -8.46
C ALA A 131 6.34 27.35 -8.35
N HIS A 132 5.83 26.96 -7.19
CA HIS A 132 5.38 25.59 -6.94
C HIS A 132 4.02 25.61 -6.24
N ARG A 133 3.16 24.66 -6.63
CA ARG A 133 1.97 24.29 -5.87
C ARG A 133 2.24 22.99 -5.16
N MET A 134 1.62 22.81 -4.00
CA MET A 134 1.89 21.65 -3.17
C MET A 134 0.61 21.04 -2.59
N ALA A 135 0.68 19.75 -2.31
CA ALA A 135 -0.33 19.03 -1.58
C ALA A 135 0.34 18.27 -0.46
N THR A 136 -0.20 18.34 0.75
CA THR A 136 0.37 17.62 1.90
C THR A 136 -0.66 16.75 2.59
N ASN A 137 -0.22 15.62 3.16
CA ASN A 137 -1.04 14.73 3.97
C ASN A 137 -0.18 14.02 5.02
N THR A 138 -0.83 13.34 5.95
CA THR A 138 -0.20 12.40 6.88
C THR A 138 -0.93 11.07 6.73
N ASP A 139 -0.17 10.00 6.50
CA ASP A 139 -0.76 8.66 6.39
C ASP A 139 -1.10 8.06 7.76
N ASP A 140 -1.77 6.90 7.76
CA ASP A 140 -2.19 6.21 8.97
C ASP A 140 -1.01 5.70 9.83
N HIS A 141 0.20 5.66 9.26
CA HIS A 141 1.43 5.27 9.95
C HIS A 141 2.20 6.49 10.51
N GLY A 142 1.68 7.71 10.29
CA GLY A 142 2.28 8.95 10.76
C GLY A 142 3.34 9.54 9.84
N ASN A 143 3.59 8.95 8.66
CA ASN A 143 4.53 9.55 7.70
C ASN A 143 3.88 10.78 7.08
N ALA A 144 4.65 11.85 6.92
CA ALA A 144 4.20 13.03 6.20
C ALA A 144 4.48 12.87 4.70
N TRP A 145 3.55 13.34 3.89
CA TRP A 145 3.60 13.27 2.44
C TRP A 145 3.56 14.66 1.85
N LEU A 146 4.43 14.91 0.89
CA LEU A 146 4.50 16.12 0.09
C LEU A 146 4.38 15.75 -1.39
N VAL A 147 3.48 16.41 -2.11
CA VAL A 147 3.43 16.36 -3.57
C VAL A 147 3.58 17.77 -4.07
N VAL A 148 4.64 18.05 -4.82
CA VAL A 148 4.96 19.35 -5.38
C VAL A 148 4.77 19.28 -6.89
N VAL A 149 4.10 20.26 -7.48
CA VAL A 149 4.06 20.45 -8.92
C VAL A 149 4.69 21.79 -9.27
N GLU A 150 5.51 21.79 -10.31
CA GLU A 150 6.10 23.02 -10.85
C GLU A 150 5.03 23.88 -11.56
N GLY A 151 5.03 25.18 -11.28
CA GLY A 151 4.13 26.17 -11.85
C GLY A 151 3.07 26.70 -10.89
N ASP A 152 2.20 27.57 -11.40
CA ASP A 152 1.24 28.33 -10.58
C ASP A 152 -0.13 27.66 -10.42
N SER A 153 -0.38 26.56 -11.15
CA SER A 153 -1.69 25.89 -11.19
C SER A 153 -1.76 24.73 -10.21
N VAL A 154 -2.77 24.77 -9.33
CA VAL A 154 -3.09 23.65 -8.42
C VAL A 154 -3.87 22.53 -9.11
N ALA A 155 -4.30 22.70 -10.37
CA ALA A 155 -5.17 21.75 -11.06
C ALA A 155 -4.63 20.30 -11.07
N PRO A 156 -3.32 20.05 -11.30
CA PRO A 156 -2.77 18.69 -11.23
C PRO A 156 -2.88 18.01 -9.86
N LEU A 157 -3.00 18.79 -8.79
CA LEU A 157 -3.05 18.30 -7.42
C LEU A 157 -4.48 18.07 -6.91
N GLN A 158 -5.49 18.61 -7.59
CA GLN A 158 -6.90 18.47 -7.20
C GLN A 158 -7.36 17.01 -6.98
N PRO A 159 -6.94 16.02 -7.79
CA PRO A 159 -7.30 14.62 -7.54
C PRO A 159 -6.86 14.09 -6.17
N LEU A 160 -5.82 14.66 -5.55
CA LEU A 160 -5.34 14.25 -4.23
C LEU A 160 -6.28 14.65 -3.08
N GLN A 161 -7.13 15.66 -3.28
CA GLN A 161 -8.08 16.11 -2.26
C GLN A 161 -9.03 14.99 -1.81
N ARG A 162 -9.38 14.06 -2.71
CA ARG A 162 -10.23 12.90 -2.38
C ARG A 162 -9.58 11.92 -1.39
N TYR A 163 -8.26 12.02 -1.21
CA TYR A 163 -7.48 11.24 -0.25
C TYR A 163 -7.13 12.04 1.00
N GLY A 164 -7.69 13.24 1.19
CA GLY A 164 -7.45 14.08 2.36
C GLY A 164 -6.22 14.98 2.26
N PHE A 165 -5.57 15.06 1.10
CA PHE A 165 -4.47 16.01 0.91
C PHE A 165 -4.97 17.46 0.97
N GLN A 166 -4.23 18.30 1.69
CA GLN A 166 -4.40 19.74 1.72
C GLN A 166 -3.61 20.37 0.57
N VAL A 167 -4.30 20.94 -0.41
CA VAL A 167 -3.72 21.54 -1.63
C VAL A 167 -3.56 23.05 -1.48
N GLN A 168 -2.39 23.59 -1.86
CA GLN A 168 -1.97 24.99 -1.71
C GLN A 168 -1.19 25.51 -2.94
#